data_AF-A0A2D7M458-F1
#
_entry.id   AF-A0A2D7M458-F1
#
_cell.length_a   1.000
_cell.length_b   1.000
_cell.length_c   1.000
_cell.angle_alpha   90.00
_cell.angle_beta   90.00
_cell.angle_gamma   90.00
#
_symmetry.space_group_name_H-M   'P 1'
#
loop_
_entity.id
_entity.type
_entity.pdbx_description
1 polymer ?
#
loop_
_entity_poly.entity_id
_entity_poly.type
_entity_poly.pdbx_seq_one_letter_code
_entity_poly.pdbx_strand_id
1 'polypeptide(L)'
;MDGGDNFIGALDVDQLGTAVRRDLVTTVEGKSSTQVKKYTSTPGGAPVIDEGPWLSDVSVSARRTALGEGVIDDLQLSSPTLGNYAVTISSPALASVSFDISITAGQPSSLDACGCPTCFRRADDGICVDTLPYRSDVQMPLRFALVVMRDAGGALVNTTLVDTAIRNVTAELIYGKNDATGQEVRYTPNATLLSEASQVRLIAEGGMVAWCRNGTAENPIPQFCLLSDTGVDGPRVFALEGRSSGQSSERLQPGHVGTGSENDGEDFYGIQTEPLWSGGASGLYLKSPYTGTYIYQFSSRCLVGKCEHALYSELYIDQLEITVVPGPLHRLTFLVAPPSAFENDFVIDPSVQLLLLDVADNVCSDLDTVASMNISPDVHRIYGQTTPVTGGIASFGKLRIVGDRGISYTLRFDIIATGLSIVHFPYQINSCKDIKPNSQRARGGHCECVPGYTEDARPTAAGGTGYTESFQSTSTNF
;
A
#
# COMPACT_ATOMS: atom_id res chain seq x y z
N MET A 1 27.13 -43.16 -34.66
CA MET A 1 27.28 -43.81 -35.99
C MET A 1 28.26 -42.96 -36.80
N ASP A 2 29.06 -43.57 -37.66
CA ASP A 2 30.05 -42.92 -38.52
C ASP A 2 29.42 -42.36 -39.81
N GLY A 3 28.28 -41.67 -39.74
CA GLY A 3 27.63 -41.09 -40.93
C GLY A 3 27.24 -42.08 -42.05
N GLY A 4 27.32 -43.39 -41.81
CA GLY A 4 27.03 -44.44 -42.78
C GLY A 4 26.25 -45.65 -42.24
N ASP A 5 25.45 -45.46 -41.18
CA ASP A 5 24.55 -46.49 -40.61
C ASP A 5 25.18 -47.83 -40.19
N ASN A 6 26.49 -47.86 -39.89
CA ASN A 6 27.14 -49.05 -39.32
C ASN A 6 26.99 -49.12 -37.78
N PHE A 7 26.67 -50.31 -37.26
CA PHE A 7 26.68 -50.57 -35.81
C PHE A 7 28.12 -50.45 -35.27
N ILE A 8 28.29 -49.59 -34.25
CA ILE A 8 29.58 -49.14 -33.68
C ILE A 8 30.45 -50.28 -33.12
N GLY A 9 29.88 -51.45 -32.83
CA GLY A 9 30.60 -52.59 -32.24
C GLY A 9 31.76 -53.17 -33.08
N ALA A 10 31.87 -52.84 -34.37
CA ALA A 10 32.93 -53.34 -35.26
C ALA A 10 34.07 -52.33 -35.53
N LEU A 11 33.96 -51.07 -35.08
CA LEU A 11 34.90 -49.98 -35.41
C LEU A 11 35.66 -49.40 -34.21
N ASP A 12 35.44 -49.94 -33.01
CA ASP A 12 36.01 -49.42 -31.77
C ASP A 12 37.17 -50.29 -31.25
N VAL A 13 38.00 -50.81 -32.15
CA VAL A 13 39.27 -51.48 -31.83
C VAL A 13 40.41 -50.77 -32.56
N ASP A 14 41.46 -50.39 -31.83
CA ASP A 14 42.67 -49.84 -32.44
C ASP A 14 43.35 -50.89 -33.34
N GLN A 15 44.42 -50.51 -34.05
CA GLN A 15 45.16 -51.43 -34.93
C GLN A 15 45.74 -52.67 -34.20
N LEU A 16 45.64 -52.73 -32.87
CA LEU A 16 46.11 -53.80 -32.00
C LEU A 16 44.96 -54.64 -31.39
N GLY A 17 43.69 -54.35 -31.72
CA GLY A 17 42.54 -55.06 -31.18
C GLY A 17 42.10 -54.60 -29.79
N THR A 18 42.53 -53.41 -29.35
CA THR A 18 42.17 -52.84 -28.04
C THR A 18 40.99 -51.90 -28.16
N ALA A 19 40.00 -52.03 -27.27
CA ALA A 19 38.79 -51.20 -27.30
C ALA A 19 39.13 -49.70 -27.19
N VAL A 20 38.74 -48.90 -28.19
CA VAL A 20 38.98 -47.45 -28.24
C VAL A 20 38.07 -46.77 -27.22
N ARG A 21 38.67 -46.13 -26.21
CA ARG A 21 37.93 -45.32 -25.22
C ARG A 21 37.85 -43.88 -25.71
N ARG A 22 36.65 -43.32 -25.78
CA ARG A 22 36.44 -41.91 -26.15
C ARG A 22 35.76 -41.16 -25.02
N ASP A 23 36.17 -39.90 -24.83
CA ASP A 23 35.50 -39.02 -23.89
C ASP A 23 34.19 -38.52 -24.50
N LEU A 24 33.10 -38.62 -23.73
CA LEU A 24 31.80 -38.06 -24.08
C LEU A 24 31.69 -36.66 -23.48
N VAL A 25 31.28 -35.70 -24.31
CA VAL A 25 30.98 -34.33 -23.90
C VAL A 25 29.49 -34.10 -24.09
N THR A 26 28.82 -33.77 -22.99
CA THR A 26 27.41 -33.40 -22.98
C THR A 26 27.29 -31.89 -22.90
N THR A 27 26.63 -31.29 -23.88
CA THR A 27 26.24 -29.88 -23.85
C THR A 27 24.72 -29.77 -23.80
N VAL A 28 24.22 -28.74 -23.12
CA VAL A 28 22.79 -28.46 -23.05
C VAL A 28 22.58 -27.03 -23.50
N GLU A 29 21.74 -26.85 -24.52
CA GLU A 29 21.40 -25.54 -25.06
C GLU A 29 19.90 -25.31 -24.94
N GLY A 30 19.51 -24.19 -24.32
CA GLY A 30 18.12 -23.76 -24.25
C GLY A 30 17.66 -23.14 -25.58
N LYS A 31 16.51 -23.56 -26.12
CA LYS A 31 15.86 -22.91 -27.26
C LYS A 31 14.81 -21.93 -26.74
N SER A 32 14.96 -20.61 -26.96
CA SER A 32 13.94 -19.63 -26.54
C SER A 32 13.35 -18.80 -27.68
N SER A 33 12.05 -18.55 -27.61
CA SER A 33 11.32 -17.54 -28.39
C SER A 33 10.93 -16.30 -27.59
N THR A 34 11.26 -16.19 -26.29
CA THR A 34 10.89 -15.03 -25.45
C THR A 34 11.93 -14.77 -24.33
N GLN A 35 12.07 -13.51 -23.91
CA GLN A 35 12.88 -13.16 -22.73
C GLN A 35 12.21 -13.73 -21.47
N VAL A 36 12.91 -14.56 -20.69
CA VAL A 36 12.35 -15.20 -19.49
C VAL A 36 13.18 -14.82 -18.26
N LYS A 37 12.46 -14.48 -17.20
CA LYS A 37 12.93 -14.05 -15.88
C LYS A 37 13.40 -15.24 -15.03
N LYS A 38 14.57 -15.14 -14.38
CA LYS A 38 15.08 -16.13 -13.41
C LYS A 38 14.40 -15.90 -12.06
N TYR A 39 14.12 -16.97 -11.31
CA TYR A 39 13.40 -16.91 -10.05
C TYR A 39 14.30 -17.46 -8.93
N THR A 40 14.71 -16.59 -8.00
CA THR A 40 15.68 -16.90 -6.94
C THR A 40 14.99 -16.84 -5.58
N SER A 41 14.89 -17.95 -4.83
CA SER A 41 14.19 -17.95 -3.54
C SER A 41 14.86 -17.01 -2.52
N THR A 42 14.09 -16.08 -1.97
CA THR A 42 14.53 -15.26 -0.81
C THR A 42 14.42 -16.04 0.49
N PRO A 43 15.01 -15.55 1.60
CA PRO A 43 14.81 -16.10 2.94
C PRO A 43 13.34 -16.21 3.37
N GLY A 44 12.43 -15.45 2.74
CA GLY A 44 10.97 -15.53 2.91
C GLY A 44 10.27 -16.62 2.08
N GLY A 45 10.99 -17.40 1.27
CA GLY A 45 10.46 -18.53 0.50
C GLY A 45 9.85 -18.19 -0.86
N ALA A 46 9.65 -16.92 -1.19
CA ALA A 46 9.16 -16.48 -2.49
C ALA A 46 10.31 -16.20 -3.47
N PRO A 47 10.16 -16.55 -4.76
CA PRO A 47 11.21 -16.32 -5.75
C PRO A 47 11.30 -14.83 -6.17
N VAL A 48 12.51 -14.29 -6.17
CA VAL A 48 12.89 -13.00 -6.75
C VAL A 48 13.19 -13.17 -8.22
N ILE A 49 12.57 -12.30 -9.01
CA ILE A 49 12.83 -12.12 -10.44
C ILE A 49 14.23 -11.52 -10.59
N ASP A 50 15.19 -12.30 -11.07
CA ASP A 50 16.50 -11.84 -11.53
C ASP A 50 16.53 -11.90 -13.07
N GLU A 51 16.92 -10.82 -13.72
CA GLU A 51 17.06 -10.76 -15.18
C GLU A 51 18.50 -11.10 -15.53
N GLY A 52 18.75 -12.37 -15.85
CA GLY A 52 20.08 -12.88 -16.19
C GLY A 52 20.08 -13.75 -17.45
N PRO A 53 21.17 -13.77 -18.22
CA PRO A 53 21.30 -14.70 -19.35
C PRO A 53 21.26 -16.15 -18.87
N TRP A 54 20.67 -17.01 -19.71
CA TRP A 54 20.59 -18.47 -19.58
C TRP A 54 21.91 -19.05 -19.07
N LEU A 55 21.92 -19.57 -17.85
CA LEU A 55 22.75 -20.70 -17.49
C LEU A 55 21.95 -21.52 -16.48
N SER A 56 21.30 -22.57 -16.95
CA SER A 56 21.11 -23.75 -16.12
C SER A 56 22.51 -24.30 -15.86
N ASP A 57 22.87 -24.44 -14.59
CA ASP A 57 24.09 -25.15 -14.25
C ASP A 57 23.84 -26.61 -14.61
N VAL A 58 24.53 -27.07 -15.66
CA VAL A 58 24.50 -28.45 -16.13
C VAL A 58 25.67 -29.14 -15.48
N SER A 59 25.39 -30.13 -14.64
CA SER A 59 26.42 -31.01 -14.12
C SER A 59 26.24 -32.39 -14.73
N VAL A 60 27.31 -32.86 -15.38
CA VAL A 60 27.45 -34.21 -15.91
C VAL A 60 28.88 -34.63 -15.63
N SER A 61 29.09 -35.80 -15.03
CA SER A 61 30.44 -36.32 -14.92
C SER A 61 31.02 -36.61 -16.31
N ALA A 62 32.34 -36.41 -16.47
CA ALA A 62 33.03 -36.83 -17.68
C ALA A 62 32.95 -38.36 -17.79
N ARG A 63 32.29 -38.86 -18.83
CA ARG A 63 32.11 -40.29 -19.07
C ARG A 63 32.96 -40.74 -20.26
N ARG A 64 33.40 -42.01 -20.23
CA ARG A 64 34.14 -42.66 -21.32
C ARG A 64 33.34 -43.82 -21.87
N THR A 65 33.37 -44.00 -23.18
CA THR A 65 32.81 -45.19 -23.82
C THR A 65 33.68 -46.42 -23.55
N ALA A 66 33.04 -47.59 -23.44
CA ALA A 66 33.68 -48.89 -23.42
C ALA A 66 32.91 -49.83 -24.36
N LEU A 67 33.62 -50.49 -25.28
CA LEU A 67 33.03 -51.43 -26.25
C LEU A 67 31.94 -50.81 -27.15
N GLY A 68 32.08 -49.54 -27.53
CA GLY A 68 31.10 -48.84 -28.37
C GLY A 68 29.83 -48.39 -27.64
N GLU A 69 29.74 -48.61 -26.32
CA GLU A 69 28.63 -48.17 -25.48
C GLU A 69 29.11 -47.13 -24.45
N GLY A 70 28.28 -46.13 -24.18
CA GLY A 70 28.49 -45.15 -23.13
C GLY A 70 27.17 -44.81 -22.47
N VAL A 71 27.13 -44.88 -21.13
CA VAL A 71 25.95 -44.56 -20.33
C VAL A 71 26.20 -43.24 -19.61
N ILE A 72 25.27 -42.31 -19.76
CA ILE A 72 25.18 -41.08 -18.98
C ILE A 72 23.96 -41.23 -18.09
N ASP A 73 24.16 -41.42 -16.79
CA ASP A 73 23.13 -41.68 -15.79
C ASP A 73 23.00 -40.55 -14.75
N ASP A 74 23.86 -39.54 -14.84
CA ASP A 74 24.03 -38.48 -13.85
C ASP A 74 23.84 -37.07 -14.44
N LEU A 75 23.13 -36.95 -15.56
CA LEU A 75 22.74 -35.64 -16.10
C LEU A 75 21.83 -34.93 -15.10
N GLN A 76 22.35 -33.86 -14.51
CA GLN A 76 21.60 -33.01 -13.58
C GLN A 76 21.51 -31.58 -14.11
N LEU A 77 20.27 -31.10 -14.18
CA LEU A 77 19.95 -29.69 -14.45
C LEU A 77 19.62 -29.04 -13.11
N SER A 78 20.47 -28.13 -12.64
CA SER A 78 20.17 -27.32 -11.45
C SER A 78 19.34 -26.10 -11.85
N SER A 79 18.21 -25.91 -11.16
CA SER A 79 17.27 -24.79 -11.35
C SER A 79 16.91 -24.49 -12.82
N PRO A 80 16.45 -25.50 -13.60
CA PRO A 80 16.08 -25.26 -14.98
C PRO A 80 14.83 -24.39 -15.07
N THR A 81 14.85 -23.39 -15.95
CA THR A 81 13.65 -22.62 -16.30
C THR A 81 12.72 -23.44 -17.20
N LEU A 82 11.43 -23.10 -17.25
CA LEU A 82 10.50 -23.73 -18.20
C LEU A 82 10.96 -23.56 -19.63
N GLY A 83 10.83 -24.61 -20.43
CA GLY A 83 11.16 -24.57 -21.85
C GLY A 83 11.72 -25.87 -22.39
N ASN A 84 12.12 -25.82 -23.66
CA ASN A 84 12.70 -26.96 -24.35
C ASN A 84 14.22 -26.79 -24.43
N TYR A 85 14.93 -27.84 -24.02
CA TYR A 85 16.38 -27.91 -24.01
C TYR A 85 16.83 -28.96 -24.99
N ALA A 86 17.76 -28.62 -25.88
CA ALA A 86 18.45 -29.60 -26.68
C ALA A 86 19.66 -30.10 -25.89
N VAL A 87 19.67 -31.39 -25.56
CA VAL A 87 20.84 -32.06 -25.01
C VAL A 87 21.60 -32.68 -26.15
N THR A 88 22.84 -32.26 -26.33
CA THR A 88 23.74 -32.76 -27.37
C THR A 88 24.86 -33.55 -26.73
N ILE A 89 24.98 -34.82 -27.13
CA ILE A 89 26.08 -35.68 -26.76
C ILE A 89 27.03 -35.75 -27.95
N SER A 90 28.29 -35.40 -27.71
CA SER A 90 29.34 -35.38 -28.71
C SER A 90 30.58 -36.14 -28.26
N SER A 91 31.32 -36.66 -29.24
CA SER A 91 32.62 -37.28 -29.05
C SER A 91 33.49 -36.90 -30.24
N PRO A 92 34.81 -36.72 -30.07
CA PRO A 92 35.72 -36.53 -31.18
C PRO A 92 35.54 -37.61 -32.26
N ALA A 93 35.50 -37.18 -33.53
CA ALA A 93 35.38 -38.03 -34.71
C ALA A 93 34.10 -38.89 -34.82
N LEU A 94 33.04 -38.58 -34.05
CA LEU A 94 31.72 -39.18 -34.19
C LEU A 94 30.66 -38.10 -34.48
N ALA A 95 29.61 -38.48 -35.21
CA ALA A 95 28.43 -37.63 -35.32
C ALA A 95 27.78 -37.47 -33.95
N SER A 96 27.45 -36.22 -33.58
CA SER A 96 26.72 -35.92 -32.36
C SER A 96 25.29 -36.43 -32.42
N VAL A 97 24.74 -36.80 -31.27
CA VAL A 97 23.32 -37.12 -31.13
C VAL A 97 22.69 -36.05 -30.26
N SER A 98 21.54 -35.53 -30.69
CA SER A 98 20.76 -34.56 -29.93
C SER A 98 19.37 -35.12 -29.65
N PHE A 99 18.87 -34.86 -28.45
CA PHE A 99 17.49 -35.10 -28.09
C PHE A 99 16.95 -33.89 -27.32
N ASP A 100 15.65 -33.66 -27.40
CA ASP A 100 15.00 -32.55 -26.70
C ASP A 100 14.44 -33.03 -25.35
N ILE A 101 14.66 -32.24 -24.30
CA ILE A 101 14.02 -32.36 -23.00
C ILE A 101 13.09 -31.16 -22.83
N SER A 102 11.85 -31.39 -22.39
CA SER A 102 10.91 -30.32 -22.05
C SER A 102 10.78 -30.21 -20.54
N ILE A 103 11.03 -29.01 -20.01
CA ILE A 103 10.80 -28.66 -18.61
C ILE A 103 9.46 -27.93 -18.53
N THR A 104 8.50 -28.57 -17.86
CA THR A 104 7.16 -28.05 -17.61
C THR A 104 6.97 -27.67 -16.15
N ALA A 105 5.94 -26.86 -15.86
CA ALA A 105 5.62 -26.50 -14.50
C ALA A 105 5.34 -27.75 -13.65
N GLY A 106 5.95 -27.79 -12.47
CA GLY A 106 5.72 -28.81 -11.46
C GLY A 106 4.51 -28.50 -10.58
N GLN A 107 4.39 -29.25 -9.48
CA GLN A 107 3.32 -29.03 -8.51
C GLN A 107 3.52 -27.75 -7.68
N PRO A 108 2.42 -27.09 -7.22
CA PRO A 108 2.49 -25.92 -6.36
C PRO A 108 3.34 -26.14 -5.11
N SER A 109 4.33 -25.29 -4.89
CA SER A 109 5.21 -25.30 -3.72
C SER A 109 5.18 -23.99 -2.93
N SER A 110 4.89 -22.86 -3.58
CA SER A 110 4.90 -21.54 -2.95
C SER A 110 3.77 -20.65 -3.46
N LEU A 111 3.46 -19.62 -2.67
CA LEU A 111 2.61 -18.50 -3.05
C LEU A 111 3.47 -17.32 -3.51
N ASP A 112 2.90 -16.46 -4.35
CA ASP A 112 3.48 -15.18 -4.76
C ASP A 112 2.36 -14.13 -4.81
N ALA A 113 2.37 -13.23 -3.84
CA ALA A 113 1.40 -12.15 -3.65
C ALA A 113 1.80 -10.85 -4.38
N CYS A 114 2.86 -10.88 -5.18
CA CYS A 114 3.40 -9.70 -5.86
C CYS A 114 2.84 -9.44 -7.26
N GLY A 115 1.65 -9.96 -7.52
CA GLY A 115 0.96 -9.86 -8.81
C GLY A 115 0.37 -8.48 -9.14
N CYS A 116 0.56 -7.45 -8.32
CA CYS A 116 -0.06 -6.14 -8.57
C CYS A 116 0.84 -5.20 -9.42
N PRO A 117 0.30 -4.35 -10.32
CA PRO A 117 1.06 -3.41 -11.15
C PRO A 117 1.88 -2.39 -10.36
N THR A 118 1.43 -2.04 -9.16
CA THR A 118 2.13 -1.11 -8.25
C THR A 118 3.01 -1.82 -7.23
N CYS A 119 3.11 -3.14 -7.32
CA CYS A 119 3.87 -3.97 -6.41
C CYS A 119 5.31 -4.14 -6.89
N PHE A 120 6.24 -4.12 -5.94
CA PHE A 120 7.61 -4.58 -6.16
C PHE A 120 8.06 -5.46 -5.00
N ARG A 121 8.94 -6.41 -5.27
CA ARG A 121 9.52 -7.25 -4.23
C ARG A 121 10.76 -6.57 -3.65
N ARG A 122 10.75 -6.31 -2.34
CA ARG A 122 11.88 -5.70 -1.63
C ARG A 122 13.02 -6.73 -1.53
N ALA A 123 14.24 -6.32 -1.90
CA ALA A 123 15.36 -7.26 -2.04
C ALA A 123 15.98 -7.72 -0.70
N ASP A 124 15.78 -6.95 0.36
CA ASP A 124 16.34 -7.17 1.69
C ASP A 124 15.61 -8.25 2.49
N ASP A 125 14.28 -8.23 2.47
CA ASP A 125 13.43 -9.16 3.22
C ASP A 125 12.53 -10.04 2.35
N GLY A 126 12.45 -9.74 1.05
CA GLY A 126 11.61 -10.48 0.10
C GLY A 126 10.12 -10.14 0.18
N ILE A 127 9.71 -9.16 0.99
CA ILE A 127 8.30 -8.77 1.12
C ILE A 127 7.85 -8.04 -0.15
N CYS A 128 6.63 -8.35 -0.62
CA CYS A 128 6.03 -7.58 -1.69
C CYS A 128 5.44 -6.28 -1.15
N VAL A 129 5.74 -5.14 -1.77
CA VAL A 129 5.31 -3.82 -1.30
C VAL A 129 4.47 -3.15 -2.39
N ASP A 130 3.24 -2.78 -2.06
CA ASP A 130 2.41 -1.91 -2.89
C ASP A 130 2.84 -0.45 -2.70
N THR A 131 3.44 0.13 -3.73
CA THR A 131 4.00 1.49 -3.70
C THR A 131 2.96 2.60 -3.64
N LEU A 132 1.73 2.31 -4.07
CA LEU A 132 0.69 3.31 -4.11
C LEU A 132 -0.04 3.32 -2.75
N PRO A 133 -0.06 4.43 -2.01
CA PRO A 133 -0.72 4.47 -0.71
C PRO A 133 -2.24 4.31 -0.81
N TYR A 134 -2.82 3.81 0.26
CA TYR A 134 -4.26 3.74 0.50
C TYR A 134 -4.68 4.90 1.39
N ARG A 135 -5.89 5.45 1.19
CA ARG A 135 -6.43 6.48 2.08
C ARG A 135 -7.29 5.84 3.14
N SER A 136 -7.09 6.22 4.40
CA SER A 136 -7.94 5.74 5.49
C SER A 136 -9.39 6.16 5.29
N ASP A 137 -10.31 5.29 5.70
CA ASP A 137 -11.75 5.48 5.67
C ASP A 137 -12.39 4.55 6.73
N VAL A 138 -13.69 4.68 6.98
CA VAL A 138 -14.46 3.79 7.88
C VAL A 138 -14.25 2.33 7.49
N GLN A 139 -14.26 2.07 6.18
CA GLN A 139 -13.96 0.78 5.59
C GLN A 139 -13.11 0.99 4.35
N MET A 140 -11.83 0.65 4.45
CA MET A 140 -10.83 0.83 3.41
C MET A 140 -10.64 -0.47 2.61
N PRO A 141 -11.16 -0.58 1.37
CA PRO A 141 -10.87 -1.72 0.51
C PRO A 141 -9.42 -1.67 0.00
N LEU A 142 -8.78 -2.84 -0.03
CA LEU A 142 -7.63 -3.05 -0.91
C LEU A 142 -8.13 -2.96 -2.36
N ARG A 143 -7.32 -2.36 -3.25
CA ARG A 143 -7.67 -2.15 -4.66
C ARG A 143 -7.85 -3.53 -5.31
N PHE A 144 -6.81 -4.33 -5.21
CA PHE A 144 -6.84 -5.76 -5.43
C PHE A 144 -5.61 -6.40 -4.78
N ALA A 145 -5.71 -7.67 -4.41
CA ALA A 145 -4.59 -8.50 -4.01
C ALA A 145 -4.63 -9.78 -4.86
N LEU A 146 -3.59 -9.99 -5.64
CA LEU A 146 -3.46 -11.13 -6.55
C LEU A 146 -2.37 -12.05 -6.03
N VAL A 147 -2.73 -13.31 -5.80
CA VAL A 147 -1.81 -14.33 -5.33
C VAL A 147 -1.80 -15.47 -6.33
N VAL A 148 -0.61 -15.78 -6.84
CA VAL A 148 -0.38 -16.92 -7.75
C VAL A 148 0.39 -18.01 -7.04
N MET A 149 0.32 -19.23 -7.56
CA MET A 149 1.10 -20.36 -7.11
C MET A 149 2.27 -20.62 -8.04
N ARG A 150 3.39 -20.98 -7.44
CA ARG A 150 4.60 -21.37 -8.16
C ARG A 150 5.06 -22.76 -7.75
N ASP A 151 5.68 -23.45 -8.68
CA ASP A 151 6.36 -24.71 -8.41
C ASP A 151 7.70 -24.48 -7.67
N ALA A 152 8.40 -25.56 -7.34
CA ALA A 152 9.69 -25.47 -6.64
C ALA A 152 10.81 -24.83 -7.47
N GLY A 153 10.64 -24.73 -8.79
CA GLY A 153 11.53 -24.01 -9.70
C GLY A 153 11.18 -22.53 -9.88
N GLY A 154 10.11 -22.05 -9.21
CA GLY A 154 9.62 -20.69 -9.33
C GLY A 154 8.75 -20.43 -10.56
N ALA A 155 8.47 -21.46 -11.37
CA ALA A 155 7.57 -21.32 -12.49
C ALA A 155 6.12 -21.22 -12.05
N LEU A 156 5.31 -20.48 -12.81
CA LEU A 156 3.87 -20.40 -12.55
C LEU A 156 3.25 -21.77 -12.78
N VAL A 157 2.45 -22.22 -11.80
CA VAL A 157 1.70 -23.46 -11.97
C VAL A 157 0.60 -23.20 -12.98
N ASN A 158 0.72 -23.83 -14.14
CA ASN A 158 -0.21 -23.63 -15.24
C ASN A 158 -1.59 -24.22 -14.91
N THR A 159 -2.59 -23.38 -15.10
CA THR A 159 -4.03 -23.63 -15.25
C THR A 159 -4.47 -24.77 -16.19
N THR A 160 -3.61 -25.29 -17.07
CA THR A 160 -3.97 -26.37 -18.02
C THR A 160 -3.46 -27.76 -17.62
N LEU A 161 -2.79 -27.90 -16.47
CA LEU A 161 -2.46 -29.22 -15.94
C LEU A 161 -3.77 -29.85 -15.44
N VAL A 162 -4.08 -31.05 -15.95
CA VAL A 162 -5.29 -31.80 -15.59
C VAL A 162 -5.33 -32.17 -14.10
N ASP A 163 -4.18 -32.05 -13.41
CA ASP A 163 -3.98 -32.39 -12.00
C ASP A 163 -3.52 -31.17 -11.15
N THR A 164 -3.98 -29.94 -11.44
CA THR A 164 -3.72 -28.81 -10.52
C THR A 164 -4.39 -29.06 -9.18
N ALA A 165 -3.58 -29.21 -8.13
CA ALA A 165 -4.09 -29.36 -6.77
C ALA A 165 -4.94 -28.15 -6.40
N ILE A 166 -6.22 -28.39 -6.09
CA ILE A 166 -7.12 -27.37 -5.54
C ILE A 166 -6.57 -26.93 -4.17
N ARG A 167 -6.46 -25.62 -3.94
CA ARG A 167 -5.87 -25.07 -2.71
C ARG A 167 -6.77 -24.03 -2.07
N ASN A 168 -6.93 -24.13 -0.75
CA ASN A 168 -7.44 -23.02 0.04
C ASN A 168 -6.30 -22.02 0.28
N VAL A 169 -6.50 -20.78 -0.11
CA VAL A 169 -5.57 -19.67 0.13
C VAL A 169 -6.24 -18.71 1.11
N THR A 170 -5.55 -18.44 2.21
CA THR A 170 -6.03 -17.58 3.28
C THR A 170 -5.18 -16.33 3.37
N ALA A 171 -5.84 -15.17 3.50
CA ALA A 171 -5.22 -13.88 3.74
C ALA A 171 -5.41 -13.49 5.20
N GLU A 172 -4.32 -13.18 5.89
CA GLU A 172 -4.34 -12.74 7.29
C GLU A 172 -3.59 -11.43 7.44
N LEU A 173 -4.19 -10.46 8.14
CA LEU A 173 -3.45 -9.29 8.58
C LEU A 173 -2.61 -9.70 9.79
N ILE A 174 -1.28 -9.58 9.69
CA ILE A 174 -0.35 -10.07 10.72
C ILE A 174 0.40 -8.94 11.44
N TYR A 175 0.49 -7.77 10.83
CA TYR A 175 1.28 -6.66 11.36
C TYR A 175 0.71 -5.30 10.95
N GLY A 176 0.88 -4.32 11.84
CA GLY A 176 0.71 -2.90 11.53
C GLY A 176 1.64 -2.03 12.36
N LYS A 177 2.06 -0.91 11.80
CA LYS A 177 2.91 0.08 12.45
C LYS A 177 2.34 1.47 12.26
N ASN A 178 2.07 2.17 13.36
CA ASN A 178 1.54 3.53 13.33
C ASN A 178 2.67 4.53 13.08
N ASP A 179 2.55 5.35 12.05
CA ASP A 179 3.59 6.33 11.67
C ASP A 179 3.74 7.47 12.68
N ALA A 180 2.64 7.88 13.32
CA ALA A 180 2.64 9.00 14.25
C ALA A 180 3.23 8.63 15.62
N THR A 181 2.95 7.42 16.11
CA THR A 181 3.41 6.97 17.44
C THR A 181 4.60 6.03 17.39
N GLY A 182 4.90 5.45 16.23
CA GLY A 182 5.88 4.36 16.08
C GLY A 182 5.42 3.04 16.67
N GLN A 183 4.17 2.95 17.15
CA GLN A 183 3.65 1.74 17.79
C GLN A 183 3.46 0.62 16.77
N GLU A 184 4.01 -0.55 17.09
CA GLU A 184 3.85 -1.76 16.29
C GLU A 184 2.83 -2.70 16.94
N VAL A 185 1.99 -3.32 16.12
CA VAL A 185 0.95 -4.25 16.52
C VAL A 185 1.08 -5.52 15.71
N ARG A 186 1.13 -6.67 16.40
CA ARG A 186 1.01 -7.99 15.77
C ARG A 186 -0.44 -8.45 15.88
N TYR A 187 -1.08 -8.63 14.74
CA TYR A 187 -2.48 -9.02 14.68
C TYR A 187 -2.64 -10.53 14.73
N THR A 188 -3.80 -10.96 15.22
CA THR A 188 -4.22 -12.37 15.22
C THR A 188 -5.64 -12.44 14.66
N PRO A 189 -6.14 -13.63 14.26
CA PRO A 189 -7.53 -13.75 13.81
C PRO A 189 -8.58 -13.20 14.79
N ASN A 190 -8.29 -13.17 16.10
CA ASN A 190 -9.19 -12.66 17.13
C ASN A 190 -8.99 -11.17 17.45
N ALA A 191 -7.88 -10.58 17.01
CA ALA A 191 -7.52 -9.19 17.24
C ALA A 191 -6.92 -8.65 15.95
N THR A 192 -7.78 -8.19 15.05
CA THR A 192 -7.46 -7.72 13.71
C THR A 192 -8.23 -6.45 13.37
N LEU A 193 -7.71 -5.66 12.44
CA LEU A 193 -8.44 -4.55 11.82
C LEU A 193 -9.20 -4.97 10.56
N LEU A 194 -9.12 -6.24 10.16
CA LEU A 194 -9.92 -6.74 9.05
C LEU A 194 -11.41 -6.64 9.39
N SER A 195 -12.16 -6.02 8.49
CA SER A 195 -13.62 -5.95 8.59
C SER A 195 -14.23 -7.34 8.43
N GLU A 196 -15.35 -7.59 9.10
CA GLU A 196 -16.18 -8.80 8.93
C GLU A 196 -16.69 -8.97 7.49
N ALA A 197 -16.73 -7.89 6.71
CA ALA A 197 -17.05 -7.92 5.29
C ALA A 197 -15.91 -8.50 4.41
N SER A 198 -14.71 -8.67 4.96
CA SER A 198 -13.57 -9.21 4.23
C SER A 198 -13.74 -10.71 4.01
N GLN A 199 -13.70 -11.14 2.75
CA GLN A 199 -13.54 -12.56 2.46
C GLN A 199 -12.08 -12.91 2.67
N VAL A 200 -11.72 -13.62 3.74
CA VAL A 200 -10.30 -13.93 4.03
C VAL A 200 -9.82 -15.26 3.45
N ARG A 201 -10.69 -16.01 2.77
CA ARG A 201 -10.38 -17.33 2.19
C ARG A 201 -10.96 -17.47 0.79
N LEU A 202 -10.13 -17.91 -0.15
CA LEU A 202 -10.53 -18.26 -1.52
C LEU A 202 -9.97 -19.63 -1.88
N ILE A 203 -10.63 -20.33 -2.80
CA ILE A 203 -10.22 -21.65 -3.27
C ILE A 203 -9.65 -21.49 -4.67
N ALA A 204 -8.34 -21.69 -4.82
CA ALA A 204 -7.67 -21.71 -6.10
C ALA A 204 -7.86 -23.06 -6.80
N GLU A 205 -8.34 -23.04 -8.05
CA GLU A 205 -8.55 -24.23 -8.88
C GLU A 205 -7.55 -24.28 -10.06
N GLY A 206 -7.06 -23.12 -10.50
CA GLY A 206 -6.04 -22.97 -11.55
C GLY A 206 -4.79 -22.23 -11.09
N GLY A 207 -4.37 -22.41 -9.83
CA GLY A 207 -3.08 -21.88 -9.37
C GLY A 207 -3.06 -20.37 -9.06
N MET A 208 -4.21 -19.71 -8.96
CA MET A 208 -4.27 -18.30 -8.52
C MET A 208 -5.58 -17.97 -7.79
N VAL A 209 -5.55 -16.92 -6.99
CA VAL A 209 -6.73 -16.26 -6.38
C VAL A 209 -6.56 -14.75 -6.40
N ALA A 210 -7.68 -14.03 -6.46
CA ALA A 210 -7.67 -12.58 -6.39
C ALA A 210 -8.78 -12.06 -5.46
N TRP A 211 -8.41 -11.13 -4.59
CA TRP A 211 -9.33 -10.30 -3.81
C TRP A 211 -9.48 -8.98 -4.51
N CYS A 212 -10.69 -8.63 -4.93
CA CYS A 212 -10.94 -7.42 -5.69
C CYS A 212 -12.02 -6.56 -5.06
N ARG A 213 -11.79 -5.25 -5.01
CA ARG A 213 -12.86 -4.30 -4.73
C ARG A 213 -13.92 -4.36 -5.84
N ASN A 214 -15.17 -4.07 -5.50
CA ASN A 214 -16.20 -3.83 -6.52
C ASN A 214 -15.78 -2.68 -7.45
N GLY A 215 -15.94 -2.89 -8.75
CA GLY A 215 -15.68 -1.86 -9.76
C GLY A 215 -16.72 -0.75 -9.74
N THR A 216 -16.33 0.41 -10.25
CA THR A 216 -17.26 1.51 -10.56
C THR A 216 -17.23 1.78 -12.07
N ALA A 217 -18.18 2.58 -12.57
CA ALA A 217 -18.19 2.99 -13.97
C ALA A 217 -16.88 3.73 -14.38
N GLU A 218 -16.27 4.45 -13.44
CA GLU A 218 -15.02 5.20 -13.65
C GLU A 218 -13.77 4.34 -13.45
N ASN A 219 -13.86 3.29 -12.61
CA ASN A 219 -12.75 2.41 -12.27
C ASN A 219 -13.21 0.94 -12.37
N PRO A 220 -13.20 0.35 -13.58
CA PRO A 220 -13.59 -1.04 -13.77
C PRO A 220 -12.59 -1.99 -13.10
N ILE A 221 -13.07 -3.18 -12.72
CA ILE A 221 -12.21 -4.22 -12.17
C ILE A 221 -11.39 -4.91 -13.28
N PRO A 222 -10.19 -5.43 -12.97
CA PRO A 222 -9.47 -6.33 -13.86
C PRO A 222 -10.29 -7.56 -14.26
N GLN A 223 -10.06 -8.10 -15.46
CA GLN A 223 -10.82 -9.26 -15.98
C GLN A 223 -10.74 -10.49 -15.07
N PHE A 224 -9.59 -10.75 -14.47
CA PHE A 224 -9.39 -11.87 -13.53
C PHE A 224 -10.21 -11.74 -12.22
N CYS A 225 -10.88 -10.61 -11.99
CA CYS A 225 -11.78 -10.38 -10.86
C CYS A 225 -13.26 -10.72 -11.19
N LEU A 226 -13.57 -11.10 -12.44
CA LEU A 226 -14.91 -11.53 -12.84
C LEU A 226 -15.16 -12.93 -12.31
N LEU A 227 -16.25 -13.18 -11.58
CA LEU A 227 -16.55 -14.53 -11.09
C LEU A 227 -16.77 -15.51 -12.26
N SER A 228 -16.24 -16.73 -12.13
CA SER A 228 -16.49 -17.84 -13.06
C SER A 228 -17.95 -18.32 -13.03
N ASP A 229 -18.60 -18.23 -11.87
CA ASP A 229 -19.99 -18.66 -11.67
C ASP A 229 -20.99 -17.50 -11.88
N THR A 230 -21.51 -17.41 -13.10
CA THR A 230 -22.65 -16.57 -13.45
C THR A 230 -23.93 -17.08 -12.78
N GLY A 231 -24.48 -16.35 -11.80
CA GLY A 231 -25.82 -16.66 -11.29
C GLY A 231 -26.37 -15.78 -10.17
N VAL A 232 -25.52 -15.07 -9.41
CA VAL A 232 -25.97 -14.24 -8.30
C VAL A 232 -25.29 -12.87 -8.40
N ASP A 233 -26.10 -11.81 -8.44
CA ASP A 233 -25.75 -10.38 -8.48
C ASP A 233 -25.47 -9.74 -9.86
N GLY A 234 -26.55 -9.50 -10.61
CA GLY A 234 -26.63 -8.28 -11.43
C GLY A 234 -26.79 -7.10 -10.47
N PRO A 235 -25.75 -6.29 -10.19
CA PRO A 235 -24.89 -5.63 -11.17
C PRO A 235 -23.39 -5.70 -10.79
N ARG A 236 -22.62 -6.61 -11.38
CA ARG A 236 -21.14 -6.49 -11.46
C ARG A 236 -20.65 -6.28 -12.89
N VAL A 237 -21.50 -5.68 -13.72
CA VAL A 237 -21.25 -5.43 -15.14
C VAL A 237 -20.95 -3.95 -15.35
N PHE A 238 -19.68 -3.61 -15.40
CA PHE A 238 -19.10 -2.74 -16.43
C PHE A 238 -17.73 -3.29 -16.81
N ALA A 239 -17.70 -4.58 -17.15
CA ALA A 239 -16.67 -5.10 -18.04
C ALA A 239 -17.16 -4.81 -19.46
N LEU A 240 -16.39 -4.03 -20.21
CA LEU A 240 -16.55 -3.70 -21.64
C LEU A 240 -17.52 -2.55 -22.01
N GLU A 241 -17.20 -1.29 -21.65
CA GLU A 241 -17.54 -0.16 -22.54
C GLU A 241 -16.33 0.74 -22.80
N GLY A 242 -15.41 0.19 -23.60
CA GLY A 242 -14.48 0.96 -24.44
C GLY A 242 -14.58 0.57 -25.91
N ARG A 243 -15.61 -0.20 -26.31
CA ARG A 243 -15.72 -0.75 -27.68
C ARG A 243 -16.82 -0.13 -28.56
N SER A 244 -17.60 0.84 -28.07
CA SER A 244 -18.64 1.45 -28.90
C SER A 244 -19.01 2.89 -28.51
N SER A 245 -18.06 3.82 -28.59
CA SER A 245 -18.34 5.14 -29.18
C SER A 245 -17.01 5.85 -29.41
N GLY A 246 -16.74 6.18 -30.67
CA GLY A 246 -15.50 6.84 -31.05
C GLY A 246 -15.37 8.19 -30.38
N GLN A 247 -14.49 8.30 -29.39
CA GLN A 247 -13.80 9.53 -29.07
C GLN A 247 -12.33 9.24 -28.76
N SER A 248 -11.51 9.71 -29.68
CA SER A 248 -10.08 9.91 -29.52
C SER A 248 -9.79 10.77 -28.30
N SER A 249 -9.11 10.20 -27.30
CA SER A 249 -8.11 10.92 -26.52
C SER A 249 -7.18 9.91 -25.84
N GLU A 250 -5.89 10.20 -25.88
CA GLU A 250 -4.78 9.38 -25.40
C GLU A 250 -4.95 9.00 -23.92
N ARG A 251 -5.32 7.74 -23.62
CA ARG A 251 -4.96 6.94 -22.42
C ARG A 251 -5.77 5.65 -22.40
N LEU A 252 -5.09 4.54 -22.14
CA LEU A 252 -5.60 3.17 -21.96
C LEU A 252 -6.19 2.55 -23.24
N GLN A 253 -5.30 2.20 -24.17
CA GLN A 253 -5.61 1.19 -25.19
C GLN A 253 -5.55 -0.20 -24.53
N PRO A 254 -6.58 -1.05 -24.68
CA PRO A 254 -6.49 -2.47 -24.38
C PRO A 254 -5.72 -3.15 -25.52
N GLY A 255 -4.51 -3.61 -25.24
CA GLY A 255 -3.63 -4.26 -26.19
C GLY A 255 -3.74 -5.78 -26.14
N HIS A 256 -4.49 -6.33 -27.10
CA HIS A 256 -4.30 -7.66 -27.69
C HIS A 256 -4.30 -8.92 -26.79
N VAL A 257 -5.24 -9.80 -27.11
CA VAL A 257 -5.01 -11.26 -27.10
C VAL A 257 -3.91 -11.54 -28.13
N GLY A 258 -2.66 -11.42 -27.68
CA GLY A 258 -1.46 -11.70 -28.45
C GLY A 258 -0.83 -12.97 -27.91
N THR A 259 -0.85 -14.03 -28.71
CA THR A 259 0.08 -15.14 -28.56
C THR A 259 1.51 -14.60 -28.66
N GLY A 260 2.14 -14.28 -27.53
CA GLY A 260 3.55 -13.90 -27.44
C GLY A 260 3.89 -12.47 -27.88
N SER A 261 4.80 -11.88 -27.10
CA SER A 261 5.58 -10.65 -27.31
C SER A 261 4.81 -9.33 -27.44
N GLU A 262 4.86 -8.49 -26.40
CA GLU A 262 5.68 -7.26 -26.36
C GLU A 262 5.38 -6.46 -25.07
N ASN A 263 6.33 -6.47 -24.12
CA ASN A 263 6.76 -5.44 -23.16
C ASN A 263 5.82 -4.39 -22.51
N ASP A 264 4.50 -4.44 -22.67
CA ASP A 264 3.57 -3.46 -22.11
C ASP A 264 2.74 -4.06 -20.97
N GLY A 265 3.37 -4.38 -19.83
CA GLY A 265 2.74 -4.36 -18.49
C GLY A 265 1.56 -5.30 -18.16
N GLU A 266 0.85 -5.86 -19.14
CA GLU A 266 -0.38 -6.66 -18.95
C GLU A 266 -0.11 -8.17 -19.13
N ASP A 267 1.07 -8.54 -19.65
CA ASP A 267 1.67 -9.88 -19.62
C ASP A 267 2.27 -10.26 -18.24
N PHE A 268 2.10 -9.44 -17.21
CA PHE A 268 2.97 -9.38 -16.02
C PHE A 268 3.14 -10.70 -15.27
N TYR A 269 2.20 -11.65 -15.41
CA TYR A 269 2.23 -12.93 -14.69
C TYR A 269 1.65 -14.12 -15.50
N GLY A 270 1.48 -14.05 -16.82
CA GLY A 270 0.95 -15.18 -17.61
C GLY A 270 -0.44 -15.69 -17.15
N ILE A 271 -1.24 -14.80 -16.57
CA ILE A 271 -2.51 -15.09 -15.91
C ILE A 271 -3.62 -15.29 -16.94
N GLN A 272 -4.45 -16.32 -16.76
CA GLN A 272 -5.63 -16.54 -17.59
C GLN A 272 -6.65 -15.40 -17.44
N THR A 273 -7.29 -15.05 -18.56
CA THR A 273 -8.38 -14.06 -18.60
C THR A 273 -9.65 -14.53 -17.89
N GLU A 274 -9.82 -15.85 -17.75
CA GLU A 274 -10.90 -16.48 -17.00
C GLU A 274 -10.36 -17.02 -15.67
N PRO A 275 -10.84 -16.52 -14.52
CA PRO A 275 -10.37 -17.00 -13.23
C PRO A 275 -10.88 -18.41 -12.93
N LEU A 276 -9.94 -19.30 -12.59
CA LEU A 276 -10.21 -20.63 -12.08
C LEU A 276 -10.03 -20.63 -10.56
N TRP A 277 -10.94 -19.97 -9.85
CA TRP A 277 -11.03 -20.01 -8.39
C TRP A 277 -12.47 -19.82 -7.93
N SER A 278 -12.81 -20.37 -6.75
CA SER A 278 -14.14 -20.30 -6.15
C SER A 278 -14.12 -19.61 -4.78
N GLY A 279 -15.26 -19.05 -4.40
CA GLY A 279 -15.42 -18.10 -3.29
C GLY A 279 -15.87 -16.74 -3.81
N GLY A 280 -16.38 -15.86 -2.96
CA GLY A 280 -16.70 -14.49 -3.38
C GLY A 280 -15.42 -13.66 -3.48
N ALA A 281 -15.06 -13.14 -4.66
CA ALA A 281 -13.91 -12.24 -4.89
C ALA A 281 -13.89 -10.96 -4.03
N SER A 282 -14.87 -10.78 -3.15
CA SER A 282 -15.04 -9.63 -2.28
C SER A 282 -13.70 -9.25 -1.65
N GLY A 283 -13.31 -7.99 -1.84
CA GLY A 283 -12.00 -7.48 -1.42
C GLY A 283 -11.67 -7.70 0.06
N LEU A 284 -10.41 -7.44 0.40
CA LEU A 284 -9.96 -7.32 1.79
C LEU A 284 -10.21 -5.89 2.25
N TYR A 285 -10.78 -5.71 3.44
CA TYR A 285 -11.12 -4.38 3.96
C TYR A 285 -10.52 -4.17 5.35
N LEU A 286 -9.84 -3.04 5.55
CA LEU A 286 -9.48 -2.57 6.89
C LEU A 286 -10.58 -1.66 7.43
N LYS A 287 -10.88 -1.77 8.72
CA LYS A 287 -11.84 -0.92 9.43
C LYS A 287 -11.12 0.22 10.13
N SER A 288 -11.40 1.46 9.73
CA SER A 288 -10.80 2.68 10.30
C SER A 288 -9.30 2.56 10.57
N PRO A 289 -8.46 2.22 9.57
CA PRO A 289 -7.04 2.02 9.78
C PRO A 289 -6.35 3.33 10.18
N TYR A 290 -5.38 3.24 11.11
CA TYR A 290 -4.47 4.35 11.37
C TYR A 290 -3.48 4.56 10.23
N THR A 291 -2.87 5.74 10.11
CA THR A 291 -1.78 5.99 9.17
C THR A 291 -0.57 5.17 9.52
N GLY A 292 -0.04 4.43 8.55
CA GLY A 292 0.98 3.45 8.82
C GLY A 292 1.20 2.41 7.75
N THR A 293 2.10 1.49 8.07
CA THR A 293 2.39 0.31 7.27
C THR A 293 1.63 -0.89 7.81
N TYR A 294 1.10 -1.74 6.92
CA TYR A 294 0.39 -2.97 7.26
C TYR A 294 0.90 -4.13 6.42
N ILE A 295 1.00 -5.32 7.01
CA ILE A 295 1.44 -6.53 6.30
C ILE A 295 0.37 -7.61 6.37
N TYR A 296 -0.01 -8.08 5.18
CA TYR A 296 -0.82 -9.26 4.97
C TYR A 296 0.08 -10.47 4.73
N GLN A 297 -0.27 -11.60 5.31
CA GLN A 297 0.34 -12.90 5.03
C GLN A 297 -0.67 -13.78 4.30
N PHE A 298 -0.22 -14.37 3.21
CA PHE A 298 -0.97 -15.36 2.45
C PHE A 298 -0.42 -16.73 2.74
N SER A 299 -1.31 -17.66 3.08
CA SER A 299 -0.93 -19.04 3.38
C SER A 299 -1.86 -20.01 2.69
N SER A 300 -1.36 -21.20 2.40
CA SER A 300 -2.19 -22.28 1.89
C SER A 300 -1.87 -23.58 2.62
N ARG A 301 -2.93 -24.23 3.09
CA ARG A 301 -2.84 -25.52 3.77
C ARG A 301 -3.84 -26.49 3.17
N CYS A 302 -3.33 -27.66 2.80
CA CYS A 302 -4.09 -28.82 2.44
C CYS A 302 -3.71 -29.99 3.35
N LEU A 303 -4.70 -30.59 4.01
CA LEU A 303 -4.48 -31.84 4.75
C LEU A 303 -4.33 -33.00 3.76
N VAL A 304 -3.32 -33.86 4.01
CA VAL A 304 -3.07 -35.06 3.21
C VAL A 304 -4.34 -35.89 3.09
N GLY A 305 -4.76 -36.22 1.85
CA GLY A 305 -5.97 -36.97 1.55
C GLY A 305 -7.26 -36.14 1.39
N LYS A 306 -7.20 -34.80 1.54
CA LYS A 306 -8.33 -33.90 1.25
C LYS A 306 -8.22 -33.14 -0.06
N CYS A 307 -7.00 -32.83 -0.52
CA CYS A 307 -6.78 -32.35 -1.88
C CYS A 307 -6.15 -33.48 -2.66
N GLU A 308 -6.86 -33.94 -3.68
CA GLU A 308 -6.34 -34.89 -4.64
C GLU A 308 -5.09 -34.29 -5.29
N HIS A 309 -4.07 -35.12 -5.53
CA HIS A 309 -2.83 -34.73 -6.22
C HIS A 309 -1.92 -33.70 -5.53
N ALA A 310 -2.18 -33.25 -4.30
CA ALA A 310 -1.29 -32.33 -3.58
C ALA A 310 -0.05 -33.03 -2.98
N LEU A 311 1.15 -32.75 -3.51
CA LEU A 311 2.43 -33.26 -2.98
C LEU A 311 2.84 -32.57 -1.68
N TYR A 312 2.62 -31.26 -1.58
CA TYR A 312 2.96 -30.48 -0.38
C TYR A 312 1.71 -30.21 0.45
N SER A 313 1.75 -30.49 1.76
CA SER A 313 0.64 -30.17 2.66
C SER A 313 0.48 -28.66 2.87
N GLU A 314 1.59 -27.91 2.87
CA GLU A 314 1.61 -26.47 3.05
C GLU A 314 2.46 -25.86 1.93
N LEU A 315 1.99 -24.74 1.38
CA LEU A 315 2.79 -23.95 0.45
C LEU A 315 3.62 -22.93 1.23
N TYR A 316 4.80 -22.60 0.74
CA TYR A 316 5.54 -21.46 1.27
C TYR A 316 4.67 -20.21 1.18
N ILE A 317 4.58 -19.51 2.32
CA ILE A 317 3.79 -18.29 2.47
C ILE A 317 4.42 -17.14 1.70
N ASP A 318 3.64 -16.09 1.46
CA ASP A 318 4.16 -14.82 0.96
C ASP A 318 3.44 -13.64 1.61
N GLN A 319 4.03 -12.46 1.54
CA GLN A 319 3.56 -11.28 2.27
C GLN A 319 3.40 -10.06 1.35
N LEU A 320 2.33 -9.30 1.61
CA LEU A 320 2.03 -8.01 0.97
C LEU A 320 2.01 -6.90 2.01
N GLU A 321 2.91 -5.93 1.85
CA GLU A 321 2.99 -4.70 2.61
C GLU A 321 2.23 -3.59 1.87
N ILE A 322 1.40 -2.86 2.61
CA ILE A 322 0.69 -1.67 2.12
C ILE A 322 0.94 -0.49 3.04
N THR A 323 0.84 0.72 2.50
CA THR A 323 0.89 1.97 3.28
C THR A 323 -0.47 2.66 3.28
N VAL A 324 -0.91 3.12 4.45
CA VAL A 324 -2.14 3.89 4.65
C VAL A 324 -1.78 5.33 5.04
N VAL A 325 -2.32 6.29 4.31
CA VAL A 325 -2.18 7.74 4.54
C VAL A 325 -3.52 8.33 5.02
N PRO A 326 -3.54 9.57 5.56
CA PRO A 326 -4.76 10.16 6.05
C PRO A 326 -5.87 10.20 5.01
N GLY A 327 -7.08 9.91 5.48
CA GLY A 327 -8.32 10.03 4.70
C GLY A 327 -8.77 11.48 4.50
N PRO A 328 -9.95 11.66 3.89
CA PRO A 328 -10.62 12.95 3.84
C PRO A 328 -10.87 13.51 5.25
N LEU A 329 -10.73 14.83 5.38
CA LEU A 329 -11.00 15.53 6.64
C LEU A 329 -12.44 15.29 7.10
N HIS A 330 -12.61 14.82 8.33
CA HIS A 330 -13.90 14.45 8.89
C HIS A 330 -14.25 15.28 10.12
N ARG A 331 -13.26 15.58 10.97
CA ARG A 331 -13.48 16.18 12.29
C ARG A 331 -12.41 17.22 12.62
N LEU A 332 -12.81 18.23 13.39
CA LEU A 332 -11.92 19.19 14.04
C LEU A 332 -11.96 18.96 15.55
N THR A 333 -10.81 19.10 16.21
CA THR A 333 -10.73 19.14 17.67
C THR A 333 -9.78 20.24 18.11
N PHE A 334 -9.96 20.74 19.34
CA PHE A 334 -9.01 21.67 19.94
C PHE A 334 -7.82 20.88 20.50
N LEU A 335 -6.63 21.14 19.97
CA LEU A 335 -5.38 20.71 20.62
C LEU A 335 -5.06 21.65 21.79
N VAL A 336 -5.28 22.95 21.58
CA VAL A 336 -5.30 23.98 22.61
C VAL A 336 -6.58 24.78 22.44
N ALA A 337 -7.53 24.59 23.35
CA ALA A 337 -8.79 25.32 23.32
C ALA A 337 -8.59 26.79 23.73
N PRO A 338 -9.41 27.72 23.22
CA PRO A 338 -9.42 29.08 23.76
C PRO A 338 -9.77 29.04 25.25
N PRO A 339 -9.21 29.96 26.07
CA PRO A 339 -9.60 30.07 27.47
C PRO A 339 -11.08 30.49 27.58
N SER A 340 -11.73 30.17 28.69
CA SER A 340 -13.13 30.58 28.93
C SER A 340 -13.27 32.09 29.19
N ALA A 341 -12.20 32.73 29.67
CA ALA A 341 -12.11 34.17 29.85
C ALA A 341 -10.70 34.67 29.51
N PHE A 342 -10.60 35.84 28.92
CA PHE A 342 -9.31 36.44 28.55
C PHE A 342 -9.35 37.96 28.57
N GLU A 343 -8.16 38.55 28.59
CA GLU A 343 -8.02 40.00 28.60
C GLU A 343 -8.37 40.63 27.25
N ASN A 344 -8.98 41.82 27.29
CA ASN A 344 -9.35 42.55 26.09
C ASN A 344 -8.10 43.08 25.39
N ASP A 345 -8.02 42.94 24.07
CA ASP A 345 -6.95 43.54 23.28
C ASP A 345 -5.55 42.97 23.62
N PHE A 346 -5.47 41.71 24.05
CA PHE A 346 -4.23 40.92 24.19
C PHE A 346 -4.22 39.73 23.22
N VAL A 347 -3.02 39.26 22.87
CA VAL A 347 -2.85 38.01 22.13
C VAL A 347 -3.20 36.85 23.04
N ILE A 348 -4.05 35.93 22.58
CA ILE A 348 -4.46 34.75 23.34
C ILE A 348 -3.25 33.83 23.53
N ASP A 349 -2.90 33.59 24.79
CA ASP A 349 -1.78 32.73 25.21
C ASP A 349 -2.27 31.72 26.27
N PRO A 350 -2.06 30.41 26.09
CA PRO A 350 -1.41 29.76 24.93
C PRO A 350 -2.21 29.92 23.63
N SER A 351 -1.51 29.91 22.50
CA SER A 351 -2.12 30.05 21.17
C SER A 351 -3.19 28.98 20.94
N VAL A 352 -4.36 29.36 20.44
CA VAL A 352 -5.42 28.42 20.07
C VAL A 352 -4.92 27.54 18.92
N GLN A 353 -5.08 26.22 19.06
CA GLN A 353 -4.64 25.25 18.07
C GLN A 353 -5.76 24.28 17.74
N LEU A 354 -6.04 24.13 16.44
CA LEU A 354 -6.98 23.16 15.91
C LEU A 354 -6.22 21.98 15.31
N LEU A 355 -6.66 20.78 15.64
CA LEU A 355 -6.19 19.54 15.05
C LEU A 355 -7.24 19.02 14.06
N LEU A 356 -6.79 18.71 12.85
CA LEU A 356 -7.61 18.26 11.73
C LEU A 356 -7.48 16.74 11.61
N LEU A 357 -8.62 16.03 11.73
CA LEU A 357 -8.67 14.57 11.82
C LEU A 357 -9.56 13.95 10.75
N ASP A 358 -9.13 12.81 10.20
CA ASP A 358 -9.98 11.95 9.37
C ASP A 358 -10.94 11.12 10.24
N VAL A 359 -11.69 10.22 9.60
CA VAL A 359 -12.69 9.37 10.27
C VAL A 359 -12.09 8.30 11.20
N ALA A 360 -10.80 8.03 11.07
CA ALA A 360 -10.03 7.09 11.88
C ALA A 360 -9.11 7.80 12.88
N ASP A 361 -9.32 9.10 13.11
CA ASP A 361 -8.52 9.95 13.99
C ASP A 361 -7.05 10.11 13.59
N ASN A 362 -6.76 9.97 12.30
CA ASN A 362 -5.45 10.33 11.76
C ASN A 362 -5.37 11.82 11.48
N VAL A 363 -4.19 12.40 11.69
CA VAL A 363 -3.94 13.82 11.40
C VAL A 363 -3.87 14.04 9.89
N CYS A 364 -4.74 14.90 9.37
CA CYS A 364 -4.75 15.25 7.95
C CYS A 364 -3.62 16.25 7.62
N SER A 365 -2.40 15.76 7.38
CA SER A 365 -1.22 16.59 7.12
C SER A 365 -1.20 17.25 5.74
N ASP A 366 -1.80 16.62 4.74
CA ASP A 366 -1.64 16.98 3.32
C ASP A 366 -2.74 17.92 2.82
N LEU A 367 -3.18 18.83 3.69
CA LEU A 367 -4.23 19.81 3.38
C LEU A 367 -3.60 21.17 3.11
N ASP A 368 -3.63 21.61 1.85
CA ASP A 368 -3.31 22.99 1.48
C ASP A 368 -4.54 23.88 1.70
N THR A 369 -4.71 24.36 2.93
CA THR A 369 -5.88 25.17 3.30
C THR A 369 -5.57 26.14 4.43
N VAL A 370 -6.55 27.00 4.72
CA VAL A 370 -6.51 28.04 5.74
C VAL A 370 -7.68 27.83 6.69
N ALA A 371 -7.42 28.02 7.98
CA ALA A 371 -8.46 28.12 8.99
C ALA A 371 -8.82 29.59 9.24
N SER A 372 -10.10 29.85 9.46
CA SER A 372 -10.60 31.18 9.84
C SER A 372 -11.37 31.12 11.17
N MET A 373 -11.37 32.22 11.91
CA MET A 373 -12.15 32.39 13.13
C MET A 373 -13.15 33.53 12.96
N ASN A 374 -14.40 33.25 13.30
CA ASN A 374 -15.48 34.22 13.40
C ASN A 374 -16.01 34.26 14.84
N ILE A 375 -16.55 35.41 15.26
CA ILE A 375 -17.03 35.63 16.62
C ILE A 375 -18.45 36.17 16.62
N SER A 376 -19.27 35.78 17.61
CA SER A 376 -20.60 36.32 17.82
C SER A 376 -20.89 36.50 19.32
N PRO A 377 -21.50 37.60 19.79
CA PRO A 377 -21.88 38.81 19.04
C PRO A 377 -20.69 39.54 18.39
N ASP A 378 -20.98 40.48 17.48
CA ASP A 378 -19.94 41.26 16.80
C ASP A 378 -19.07 42.01 17.81
N VAL A 379 -17.77 42.08 17.51
CA VAL A 379 -16.78 42.81 18.29
C VAL A 379 -16.25 44.01 17.52
N HIS A 380 -15.61 44.94 18.22
CA HIS A 380 -15.05 46.15 17.61
C HIS A 380 -13.93 45.82 16.62
N ARG A 381 -13.09 44.82 16.95
CA ARG A 381 -11.99 44.38 16.08
C ARG A 381 -11.50 42.98 16.42
N ILE A 382 -10.98 42.28 15.41
CA ILE A 382 -10.26 41.01 15.55
C ILE A 382 -8.94 41.14 14.80
N TYR A 383 -7.88 40.56 15.34
CA TYR A 383 -6.60 40.39 14.65
C TYR A 383 -6.23 38.92 14.63
N GLY A 384 -5.50 38.50 13.59
CA GLY A 384 -5.03 37.11 13.47
C GLY A 384 -6.17 36.10 13.28
N GLN A 385 -7.29 36.51 12.69
CA GLN A 385 -8.45 35.62 12.51
C GLN A 385 -8.24 34.53 11.45
N THR A 386 -7.15 34.53 10.71
CA THR A 386 -6.82 33.50 9.72
C THR A 386 -5.42 32.96 9.94
N THR A 387 -5.23 31.67 9.71
CA THR A 387 -3.93 31.01 9.75
C THR A 387 -3.86 29.89 8.72
N PRO A 388 -2.71 29.67 8.06
CA PRO A 388 -2.52 28.46 7.29
C PRO A 388 -2.61 27.22 8.20
N VAL A 389 -3.07 26.12 7.62
CA VAL A 389 -2.95 24.79 8.20
C VAL A 389 -1.58 24.23 7.81
N THR A 390 -0.83 23.70 8.76
CA THR A 390 0.48 23.09 8.50
C THR A 390 0.61 21.81 9.30
N GLY A 391 0.90 20.70 8.64
CA GLY A 391 0.98 19.38 9.29
C GLY A 391 -0.33 18.97 9.99
N GLY A 392 -1.49 19.38 9.43
CA GLY A 392 -2.80 19.10 10.02
C GLY A 392 -3.14 19.90 11.28
N ILE A 393 -2.35 20.94 11.59
CA ILE A 393 -2.59 21.84 12.71
C ILE A 393 -2.80 23.27 12.20
N ALA A 394 -3.86 23.93 12.67
CA ALA A 394 -4.08 25.36 12.47
C ALA A 394 -3.76 26.10 13.77
N SER A 395 -2.74 26.97 13.77
CA SER A 395 -2.26 27.67 14.97
C SER A 395 -2.52 29.18 14.92
N PHE A 396 -3.41 29.66 15.78
CA PHE A 396 -3.84 31.06 15.84
C PHE A 396 -2.92 31.89 16.75
N GLY A 397 -1.61 31.92 16.45
CA GLY A 397 -0.59 32.54 17.31
C GLY A 397 -0.64 34.08 17.41
N LYS A 398 -1.48 34.75 16.63
CA LYS A 398 -1.67 36.21 16.65
C LYS A 398 -3.10 36.62 17.00
N LEU A 399 -3.91 35.66 17.46
CA LEU A 399 -5.33 35.90 17.68
C LEU A 399 -5.53 36.86 18.86
N ARG A 400 -6.21 37.97 18.58
CA ARG A 400 -6.50 39.04 19.53
C ARG A 400 -7.89 39.58 19.25
N ILE A 401 -8.67 39.77 20.31
CA ILE A 401 -10.08 40.17 20.23
C ILE A 401 -10.26 41.49 20.98
N VAL A 402 -10.91 42.45 20.34
CA VAL A 402 -11.26 43.75 20.90
C VAL A 402 -12.75 43.87 20.96
N GLY A 403 -13.33 43.58 22.12
CA GLY A 403 -14.78 43.57 22.32
C GLY A 403 -15.20 44.28 23.60
N ASP A 404 -16.46 44.13 23.91
CA ASP A 404 -17.08 44.67 25.11
C ASP A 404 -16.81 43.76 26.32
N ARG A 405 -16.38 44.36 27.41
CA ARG A 405 -16.09 43.66 28.66
C ARG A 405 -17.36 43.12 29.32
N GLY A 406 -17.25 41.92 29.90
CA GLY A 406 -18.35 41.25 30.61
C GLY A 406 -19.43 40.63 29.71
N ILE A 407 -19.19 40.59 28.39
CA ILE A 407 -20.03 39.85 27.43
C ILE A 407 -19.44 38.46 27.18
N SER A 408 -20.31 37.45 27.09
CA SER A 408 -19.96 36.13 26.58
C SER A 408 -20.07 36.09 25.06
N TYR A 409 -18.99 35.64 24.43
CA TYR A 409 -18.87 35.43 23.00
C TYR A 409 -18.79 33.94 22.67
N THR A 410 -19.21 33.63 21.46
CA THR A 410 -19.07 32.34 20.78
C THR A 410 -17.99 32.50 19.73
N LEU A 411 -16.89 31.74 19.84
CA LEU A 411 -15.86 31.67 18.81
C LEU A 411 -16.15 30.49 17.91
N ARG A 412 -16.26 30.73 16.60
CA ARG A 412 -16.44 29.68 15.58
C ARG A 412 -15.19 29.64 14.73
N PHE A 413 -14.59 28.46 14.61
CA PHE A 413 -13.45 28.21 13.76
C PHE A 413 -13.88 27.35 12.59
N ASP A 414 -13.50 27.75 11.38
CA ASP A 414 -13.89 27.11 10.13
C ASP A 414 -12.64 26.74 9.30
N ILE A 415 -12.66 25.57 8.63
CA ILE A 415 -11.68 25.21 7.61
C ILE A 415 -12.25 25.55 6.24
N ILE A 416 -11.61 26.47 5.52
CA ILE A 416 -12.18 27.09 4.30
C ILE A 416 -12.42 26.05 3.20
N ALA A 417 -11.50 25.09 3.00
CA ALA A 417 -11.62 24.11 1.92
C ALA A 417 -12.80 23.14 2.07
N THR A 418 -13.24 22.85 3.31
CA THR A 418 -14.25 21.82 3.59
C THR A 418 -15.53 22.36 4.21
N GLY A 419 -15.50 23.57 4.77
CA GLY A 419 -16.61 24.16 5.52
C GLY A 419 -16.85 23.50 6.88
N LEU A 420 -15.96 22.59 7.33
CA LEU A 420 -16.02 22.03 8.68
C LEU A 420 -15.76 23.12 9.71
N SER A 421 -16.48 23.04 10.83
CA SER A 421 -16.41 24.06 11.86
C SER A 421 -16.46 23.49 13.27
N ILE A 422 -15.80 24.15 14.20
CA ILE A 422 -15.85 23.87 15.63
C ILE A 422 -16.11 25.17 16.39
N VAL A 423 -16.88 25.08 17.48
CA VAL A 423 -17.31 26.23 18.26
C VAL A 423 -16.81 26.13 19.68
N HIS A 424 -16.37 27.27 20.24
CA HIS A 424 -16.03 27.43 21.64
C HIS A 424 -16.95 28.46 22.28
N PHE A 425 -17.65 28.05 23.33
CA PHE A 425 -18.51 28.90 24.14
C PHE A 425 -18.57 28.36 25.58
N PRO A 426 -18.54 29.22 26.61
CA PRO A 426 -18.39 30.67 26.53
C PRO A 426 -16.93 31.13 26.41
N TYR A 427 -16.69 32.19 25.64
CA TYR A 427 -15.48 33.01 25.70
C TYR A 427 -15.83 34.40 26.25
N GLN A 428 -15.32 34.76 27.42
CA GLN A 428 -15.62 36.03 28.05
C GLN A 428 -14.44 36.99 27.96
N ILE A 429 -14.71 38.24 27.59
CA ILE A 429 -13.75 39.31 27.79
C ILE A 429 -13.89 39.76 29.24
N ASN A 430 -12.79 39.72 30.01
CA ASN A 430 -12.77 40.02 31.44
C ASN A 430 -13.60 41.27 31.77
N SER A 431 -14.50 41.15 32.75
CA SER A 431 -15.38 42.25 33.11
C SER A 431 -14.59 43.40 33.74
N CYS A 432 -15.16 44.59 33.73
CA CYS A 432 -14.52 45.74 34.36
C CYS A 432 -14.24 45.51 35.85
N LYS A 433 -15.16 44.85 36.56
CA LYS A 433 -14.99 44.52 37.97
C LYS A 433 -13.80 43.59 38.23
N ASP A 434 -13.51 42.68 37.31
CA ASP A 434 -12.42 41.70 37.44
C ASP A 434 -11.05 42.34 37.24
N ILE A 435 -10.96 43.36 36.38
CA ILE A 435 -9.71 44.09 36.11
C ILE A 435 -9.50 45.24 37.09
N LYS A 436 -10.57 45.93 37.44
CA LYS A 436 -10.56 47.05 38.37
C LYS A 436 -11.76 46.95 39.31
N PRO A 437 -11.54 46.59 40.59
CA PRO A 437 -12.60 46.59 41.58
C PRO A 437 -13.32 47.95 41.63
N ASN A 438 -14.64 47.94 41.81
CA ASN A 438 -15.51 49.13 41.80
C ASN A 438 -15.54 49.90 40.47
N SER A 439 -15.34 49.21 39.35
CA SER A 439 -15.59 49.75 38.01
C SER A 439 -16.76 49.07 37.31
N GLN A 440 -17.39 49.81 36.40
CA GLN A 440 -18.49 49.37 35.55
C GLN A 440 -18.15 49.64 34.09
N ARG A 441 -18.93 49.04 33.19
CA ARG A 441 -18.77 49.24 31.75
C ARG A 441 -19.39 50.58 31.33
N ALA A 442 -18.58 51.44 30.71
CA ALA A 442 -19.00 52.68 30.08
C ALA A 442 -19.64 52.42 28.69
N ARG A 443 -20.27 53.46 28.11
CA ARG A 443 -20.96 53.42 26.78
C ARG A 443 -20.05 53.14 25.56
N GLY A 444 -18.79 52.78 25.74
CA GLY A 444 -17.85 52.38 24.68
C GLY A 444 -17.04 51.13 24.99
N GLY A 445 -17.46 50.31 25.98
CA GLY A 445 -16.76 49.07 26.34
C GLY A 445 -15.54 49.26 27.26
N HIS A 446 -15.13 50.49 27.53
CA HIS A 446 -14.12 50.85 28.54
C HIS A 446 -14.66 50.72 29.97
N CYS A 447 -13.74 50.64 30.93
CA CYS A 447 -14.07 50.61 32.35
C CYS A 447 -14.05 52.01 32.94
N GLU A 448 -15.15 52.40 33.58
CA GLU A 448 -15.26 53.62 34.37
C GLU A 448 -15.48 53.27 35.83
N CYS A 449 -15.01 54.11 36.75
CA CYS A 449 -15.35 53.90 38.16
C CYS A 449 -16.85 54.08 38.40
N VAL A 450 -17.42 53.27 39.28
CA VAL A 450 -18.79 53.48 39.75
C VAL A 450 -18.87 54.82 40.47
N PRO A 451 -19.94 55.63 40.28
CA PRO A 451 -20.11 56.89 41.01
C PRO A 451 -19.90 56.73 42.52
N GLY A 452 -19.05 57.58 43.11
CA GLY A 452 -18.64 57.50 44.51
C GLY A 452 -17.27 56.85 44.75
N TYR A 453 -16.67 56.25 43.72
CA TYR A 453 -15.29 55.76 43.73
C TYR A 453 -14.47 56.58 42.73
N THR A 454 -13.44 57.29 43.17
CA THR A 454 -12.47 57.94 42.27
C THR A 454 -11.29 57.01 42.02
N GLU A 455 -10.76 57.06 40.80
CA GLU A 455 -9.48 56.45 40.45
C GLU A 455 -8.39 57.12 41.31
N ASP A 456 -7.90 56.38 42.31
CA ASP A 456 -6.77 56.72 43.19
C ASP A 456 -6.59 58.21 43.56
N ALA A 457 -7.52 58.75 44.35
CA ALA A 457 -7.27 59.95 45.14
C ALA A 457 -6.73 59.55 46.53
N ARG A 458 -5.56 58.89 46.59
CA ARG A 458 -4.78 58.88 47.84
C ARG A 458 -3.84 60.08 47.82
N PRO A 459 -3.89 60.98 48.82
CA PRO A 459 -2.90 62.04 48.95
C PRO A 459 -1.51 61.39 49.04
N THR A 460 -0.53 62.03 48.43
CA THR A 460 0.90 61.66 48.28
C THR A 460 1.66 61.28 49.57
N ALA A 461 1.00 61.20 50.72
CA ALA A 461 1.62 60.82 51.99
C ALA A 461 1.70 59.29 52.24
N ALA A 462 1.08 58.44 51.41
CA ALA A 462 1.11 56.99 51.59
C ALA A 462 1.26 56.21 50.26
N GLY A 463 2.36 56.43 49.55
CA GLY A 463 2.93 55.45 48.62
C GLY A 463 2.11 55.04 47.38
N GLY A 464 1.32 55.93 46.78
CA GLY A 464 0.66 55.68 45.49
C GLY A 464 1.55 56.02 44.28
N THR A 465 1.45 55.26 43.19
CA THR A 465 2.24 55.41 41.95
C THR A 465 1.57 56.29 40.88
N GLY A 466 0.76 57.28 41.28
CA GLY A 466 -0.06 58.07 40.36
C GLY A 466 0.77 58.91 39.38
N TYR A 467 0.53 58.67 38.08
CA TYR A 467 1.03 59.50 36.98
C TYR A 467 -0.03 60.55 36.64
N THR A 468 0.30 61.83 36.79
CA THR A 468 -0.50 62.94 36.29
C THR A 468 0.10 63.42 34.97
N GLU A 469 -0.64 63.28 33.86
CA GLU A 469 -0.33 64.06 32.66
C GLU A 469 -0.67 65.53 32.89
N SER A 470 0.36 66.37 32.90
CA SER A 470 0.22 67.82 32.87
C SER A 470 -0.22 68.27 31.47
N PHE A 471 -1.50 68.49 31.27
CA PHE A 471 -1.97 69.31 30.15
C PHE A 471 -1.73 70.79 30.47
N GLN A 472 -0.60 71.34 30.00
CA GLN A 472 -0.47 72.78 29.82
C GLN A 472 -1.32 73.19 28.61
N SER A 473 -2.49 73.82 28.86
CA SER A 473 -3.12 74.66 27.84
C SER A 473 -2.58 76.09 28.00
N THR A 474 -1.75 76.50 27.05
CA THR A 474 -1.46 77.92 26.84
C THR A 474 -2.57 78.50 25.97
N SER A 475 -3.51 79.22 26.57
CA SER A 475 -4.29 80.24 25.85
C SER A 475 -3.65 81.61 26.11
N THR A 476 -2.93 82.11 25.12
CA THR A 476 -2.54 83.52 25.04
C THR A 476 -3.64 84.28 24.30
N ASN A 477 -4.22 85.27 24.97
CA ASN A 477 -4.88 86.42 24.34
C ASN A 477 -4.23 87.69 24.90
N PHE A 478 -3.46 88.36 24.06
CA PHE A 478 -3.46 89.80 23.84
C PHE A 478 -3.12 90.07 22.38
#